data_AF-A0A662C692-F1
#
_entry.id   AF-A0A662C692-F1
#
_cell.length_a   1.000
_cell.length_b   1.000
_cell.length_c   1.000
_cell.angle_alpha   90.00
_cell.angle_beta   90.00
_cell.angle_gamma   90.00
#
_symmetry.space_group_name_H-M   'P 1'
#
loop_
_entity.id
_entity.type
_entity.pdbx_description
1 polymer ?
#
loop_
_entity_poly.entity_id
_entity_poly.type
_entity_poly.pdbx_seq_one_letter_code
_entity_poly.pdbx_strand_id
1 'polypeptide(L)' 'REPGQYTFYDYRVPKAVDRGLGWRVDHILTTSPLAERSLDCWIDLTPRLATKPSDHTPLVARFSLN' A
#
# COMPACT_ATOMS: atom_id res chain seq x y z
N ARG A 1 -9.67 -7.04 9.26
CA ARG A 1 -9.16 -5.92 8.45
C ARG A 1 -8.27 -5.10 9.36
N GLU A 2 -7.01 -4.90 9.00
CA GLU A 2 -6.09 -4.08 9.78
C GLU A 2 -6.36 -2.60 9.49
N PRO A 3 -6.73 -1.80 10.50
CA PRO A 3 -6.86 -0.35 10.32
C PRO A 3 -5.52 0.26 9.91
N GLY A 4 -5.55 1.26 9.03
CA GLY A 4 -4.35 2.00 8.62
C GLY A 4 -3.59 1.41 7.42
N GLN A 5 -3.97 0.23 6.93
CA GLN A 5 -3.38 -0.38 5.74
C GLN A 5 -4.06 0.12 4.45
N TYR A 6 -3.79 1.37 4.08
CA TYR A 6 -4.39 2.01 2.89
C TYR A 6 -3.35 2.38 1.84
N THR A 7 -3.72 2.21 0.58
CA THR A 7 -2.87 2.60 -0.56
C THR A 7 -3.29 3.91 -1.18
N PHE A 8 -4.47 4.43 -0.83
CA PHE A 8 -5.01 5.68 -1.35
C PHE A 8 -5.45 6.62 -0.22
N TYR A 9 -5.09 7.90 -0.36
CA TYR A 9 -5.49 9.00 0.53
C TYR A 9 -5.82 10.25 -0.29
N ASP A 10 -7.09 10.61 -0.30
CA ASP A 10 -7.64 11.75 -1.06
C ASP A 10 -6.96 13.08 -0.68
N TYR A 11 -6.49 13.83 -1.68
CA TYR A 11 -5.86 15.15 -1.47
C TYR A 11 -6.76 16.17 -0.79
N ARG A 12 -8.08 16.05 -0.95
CA ARG A 12 -9.07 17.01 -0.45
C ARG A 12 -9.36 16.82 1.03
N VAL A 13 -8.95 15.70 1.61
CA VAL A 13 -9.14 15.41 3.04
C VAL A 13 -7.90 15.88 3.79
N PRO A 14 -8.00 16.92 4.64
CA PRO A 14 -6.86 17.44 5.37
C PRO A 14 -6.30 16.38 6.32
N LYS A 15 -4.96 16.20 6.27
CA LYS A 15 -4.20 15.26 7.11
C LYS A 15 -4.74 13.83 7.04
N ALA A 16 -5.16 13.37 5.86
CA ALA A 16 -5.76 12.05 5.67
C ALA A 16 -4.87 10.89 6.17
N VAL A 17 -3.55 10.98 5.92
CA VAL A 17 -2.57 9.96 6.37
C VAL A 17 -2.51 9.91 7.90
N ASP A 18 -2.25 11.05 8.56
CA ASP A 18 -2.18 11.15 10.03
C ASP A 18 -3.47 10.69 10.72
N ARG A 19 -4.62 10.94 10.07
CA ARG A 19 -5.95 10.58 10.59
C ARG A 19 -6.36 9.15 10.27
N GLY A 20 -5.54 8.39 9.52
CA GLY A 20 -5.89 7.03 9.09
C GLY A 20 -7.15 6.98 8.23
N LEU A 21 -7.39 8.01 7.41
CA LEU A 21 -8.54 8.11 6.51
C LEU A 21 -8.11 7.79 5.08
N GLY A 22 -8.07 6.50 4.78
CA GLY A 22 -7.69 6.03 3.46
C GLY A 22 -8.55 4.87 2.98
N TRP A 23 -8.25 4.42 1.76
CA TRP A 23 -8.86 3.26 1.15
C TRP A 23 -7.79 2.28 0.68
N ARG A 24 -8.09 0.98 0.80
CA ARG A 24 -7.29 -0.09 0.22
C ARG A 24 -7.89 -0.49 -1.12
N VAL A 25 -7.38 0.11 -2.20
CA VAL A 25 -7.90 -0.09 -3.57
C VAL A 25 -6.88 -0.73 -4.50
N ASP A 26 -5.59 -0.66 -4.17
CA ASP A 26 -4.52 -1.26 -4.95
C ASP A 26 -4.16 -2.63 -4.37
N HIS A 27 -4.01 -3.63 -5.26
CA HIS A 27 -3.84 -5.03 -4.89
C HIS A 27 -2.78 -5.70 -5.75
N ILE A 28 -2.00 -6.60 -5.15
CA ILE A 28 -1.15 -7.55 -5.85
C ILE A 28 -1.83 -8.90 -5.71
N LEU A 29 -2.30 -9.45 -6.83
CA LEU A 29 -2.90 -10.78 -6.90
C LEU A 29 -1.96 -11.68 -7.69
N THR A 30 -1.76 -12.91 -7.22
CA THR A 30 -0.87 -13.89 -7.86
C THR A 30 -1.57 -15.23 -8.01
N THR A 31 -1.04 -16.08 -8.89
CA THR A 31 -1.42 -17.50 -8.94
C THR A 31 -0.89 -18.22 -7.68
N SER A 32 -1.47 -19.38 -7.34
CA SER A 32 -1.09 -20.13 -6.14
C SER A 32 0.41 -20.46 -6.05
N PRO A 33 1.10 -20.92 -7.12
CA PRO A 33 2.53 -21.25 -7.01
C PRO A 33 3.44 -20.06 -6.67
N LEU A 34 3.05 -18.84 -7.06
CA LEU A 34 3.79 -17.63 -6.69
C LEU A 34 3.39 -17.13 -5.31
N ALA A 35 2.12 -17.30 -4.92
CA ALA A 35 1.64 -16.95 -3.58
C ALA A 35 2.38 -17.75 -2.49
N GLU A 36 2.62 -19.04 -2.72
CA GLU A 36 3.41 -19.90 -1.82
C GLU A 36 4.86 -19.43 -1.62
N ARG A 37 5.38 -18.62 -2.57
CA ARG A 37 6.73 -18.05 -2.53
C ARG A 37 6.76 -16.64 -1.93
N SER A 38 5.63 -16.12 -1.45
CA SER A 38 5.57 -14.79 -0.84
C SER A 38 6.34 -14.77 0.49
N LEU A 39 7.27 -13.83 0.59
CA LEU A 39 8.08 -13.61 1.79
C LEU A 39 7.61 -12.40 2.59
N ASP A 40 7.00 -11.42 1.91
CA ASP A 40 6.53 -10.18 2.53
C ASP A 40 5.56 -9.41 1.60
N CYS A 41 4.70 -8.58 2.18
CA CYS A 41 3.82 -7.66 1.48
C CYS A 41 3.51 -6.46 2.38
N TRP A 42 3.87 -5.25 1.94
CA TRP A 42 3.73 -4.04 2.75
C TRP A 42 3.39 -2.81 1.91
N ILE A 43 2.92 -1.78 2.60
CA ILE A 43 2.66 -0.46 2.03
C ILE A 43 3.84 0.43 2.38
N ASP A 44 4.49 1.01 1.38
CA ASP A 44 5.47 2.06 1.61
C ASP A 44 4.77 3.41 1.61
N LEU A 45 4.64 4.03 2.78
CA LEU A 45 4.03 5.36 2.94
C LEU A 45 5.01 6.51 2.68
N THR A 46 6.31 6.23 2.56
CA THR A 46 7.35 7.26 2.39
C THR A 46 7.07 8.16 1.18
N PRO A 47 6.70 7.64 -0.01
CA PRO A 47 6.38 8.47 -1.16
C PRO A 47 5.12 9.31 -0.95
N ARG A 48 4.14 8.82 -0.19
CA ARG A 48 2.90 9.57 0.11
C ARG A 48 3.13 10.79 0.99
N LEU A 49 4.19 10.78 1.80
CA LEU A 49 4.57 11.86 2.70
C LEU A 49 5.52 12.88 2.06
N ALA A 50 5.97 12.65 0.82
CA ALA A 50 6.85 13.56 0.09
C ALA A 50 6.13 14.83 -0.39
N THR A 51 6.90 15.82 -0.85
CA THR A 51 6.36 17.03 -1.52
C THR A 51 5.72 16.69 -2.87
N LYS A 52 4.49 17.16 -3.09
CA LYS A 52 3.68 16.87 -4.30
C LYS A 52 3.59 15.36 -4.60
N PRO A 53 3.11 14.56 -3.63
CA PRO A 53 3.04 13.11 -3.79
C PRO A 53 1.89 12.72 -4.71
N SER A 54 1.84 11.45 -5.14
CA SER A 54 0.59 10.85 -5.63
C SER A 54 -0.42 10.73 -4.47
N ASP A 55 -1.71 10.62 -4.79
CA ASP A 55 -2.79 10.27 -3.88
C ASP A 55 -2.74 8.78 -3.52
N HIS A 56 -2.09 7.98 -4.35
CA HIS A 56 -1.72 6.61 -4.07
C HIS A 56 -0.31 6.50 -3.47
N THR A 57 -0.03 5.36 -2.85
CA THR A 57 1.31 4.99 -2.35
C THR A 57 1.64 3.55 -2.71
N PRO A 58 2.93 3.20 -2.90
CA PRO A 58 3.29 1.85 -3.34
C PRO A 58 2.81 0.74 -2.41
N LEU A 59 2.19 -0.27 -3.01
CA LEU A 59 2.06 -1.61 -2.45
C LEU A 59 3.18 -2.47 -3.02
N VAL A 60 3.97 -3.07 -2.14
CA VAL A 60 5.14 -3.88 -2.51
C VAL A 60 4.93 -5.31 -2.02
N ALA A 61 5.32 -6.29 -2.83
CA ALA A 61 5.38 -7.69 -2.43
C ALA A 61 6.75 -8.27 -2.80
N ARG A 62 7.30 -9.10 -1.91
CA ARG A 62 8.60 -9.77 -2.09
C ARG A 62 8.38 -11.27 -2.18
N PHE A 63 8.98 -11.90 -3.18
CA PHE A 63 8.85 -13.34 -3.45
C PHE A 63 10.22 -14.01 -3.52
N SER A 64 10.29 -15.28 -3.13
CA SER A 64 11.46 -16.14 -3.33
C SER A 64 11.45 -16.75 -4.73
N LEU A 65 12.53 -16.57 -5.50
CA LEU A 65 12.66 -17.10 -6.87
C LEU A 65 13.46 -18.40 -6.96
N ASN A 66 13.92 -18.93 -5.83
CA ASN A 66 14.82 -20.08 -5.76
C ASN A 66 14.09 -21.42 -5.94
#